data_AF-A0A260YUG0-F1
#
_entry.id   AF-A0A260YUG0-F1
#
_cell.length_a   1.000
_cell.length_b   1.000
_cell.length_c   1.000
_cell.angle_alpha   90.00
_cell.angle_beta   90.00
_cell.angle_gamma   90.00
#
_symmetry.space_group_name_H-M   'P 1'
#
loop_
_entity.id
_entity.type
_entity.pdbx_description
1 polymer ?
#
loop_
_entity_poly.entity_id
_entity_poly.type
_entity_poly.pdbx_seq_one_letter_code
_entity_poly.pdbx_strand_id
1 'polypeptide(L)' 'TNRIFNGSAPVFSSNYIDTLNDCVKNINKKGNTCKSTGGMCKADMDAINKWVYDKTERIFLSGSN' A
#
# COMPACT_ATOMS: atom_id res chain seq x y z
N THR A 1 -1.15 -21.50 12.07
CA THR A 1 -0.30 -20.38 12.54
C THR A 1 0.54 -19.91 11.37
N ASN A 2 0.37 -18.66 10.93
CA ASN A 2 1.10 -18.13 9.79
C ASN A 2 2.58 -17.94 10.17
N ARG A 3 3.47 -18.73 9.57
CA ARG A 3 4.92 -18.67 9.81
C ARG A 3 5.55 -17.69 8.82
N ILE A 4 6.30 -16.73 9.35
CA ILE A 4 7.17 -15.87 8.56
C ILE A 4 8.47 -16.64 8.33
N PHE A 5 8.84 -16.85 7.07
CA PHE A 5 9.91 -17.79 6.72
C PHE A 5 11.32 -17.21 6.89
N ASN A 6 11.46 -15.88 6.84
CA ASN A 6 12.78 -15.25 6.76
C ASN A 6 12.94 -13.94 7.56
N GLY A 7 12.15 -13.72 8.62
CA GLY A 7 12.27 -12.51 9.44
C GLY A 7 11.17 -12.29 10.47
N SER A 8 11.17 -11.10 11.07
CA SER A 8 10.07 -10.56 11.87
C SER A 8 9.09 -9.80 10.97
N ALA A 9 7.81 -9.76 11.35
CA ALA A 9 6.84 -8.90 10.66
C ALA A 9 7.36 -7.44 10.67
N PRO A 10 7.32 -6.72 9.54
CA PRO A 10 7.70 -5.33 9.52
C PRO A 10 6.75 -4.55 10.44
N VAL A 11 7.31 -3.58 11.16
CA VAL A 11 6.50 -2.71 12.02
C VAL A 11 5.52 -1.95 11.14
N PHE A 12 4.23 -2.10 11.44
CA PHE A 12 3.19 -1.38 10.75
C PHE A 12 3.34 0.13 10.97
N SER A 13 3.20 0.90 9.89
CA SER A 13 3.17 2.37 9.93
C SER A 13 1.88 2.84 9.26
N SER A 14 1.06 3.60 9.99
CA SER A 14 -0.22 4.10 9.47
C SER A 14 -0.03 5.20 8.42
N ASN A 15 1.12 5.89 8.39
CA ASN A 15 1.39 7.03 7.52
C ASN A 15 1.00 6.80 6.06
N TYR A 16 1.29 5.61 5.53
CA TYR A 16 0.96 5.25 4.14
C TYR A 16 -0.55 5.20 3.89
N ILE A 17 -1.31 4.61 4.82
CA ILE A 17 -2.76 4.53 4.74
C ILE A 17 -3.39 5.90 4.99
N ASP A 18 -2.86 6.65 5.96
CA ASP A 18 -3.34 7.99 6.29
C ASP A 18 -3.16 8.95 5.10
N THR A 19 -1.99 8.91 4.45
CA THR A 19 -1.71 9.69 3.24
C THR A 19 -2.66 9.35 2.09
N LEU A 20 -2.88 8.06 1.82
CA LEU A 20 -3.82 7.62 0.78
C LEU A 20 -5.26 8.07 1.10
N ASN A 21 -5.67 7.94 2.36
CA ASN A 21 -7.00 8.37 2.80
C ASN A 21 -7.18 9.88 2.62
N ASP A 22 -6.16 10.67 2.91
CA ASP A 22 -6.20 12.11 2.68
C ASP A 22 -6.26 12.46 1.19
N CYS A 23 -5.54 11.75 0.33
CA CYS A 23 -5.72 11.89 -1.12
C CYS A 23 -7.16 11.57 -1.54
N VAL A 24 -7.74 10.47 -1.06
CA VAL A 24 -9.12 10.07 -1.38
C VAL A 24 -10.14 11.11 -0.91
N LYS A 25 -9.96 11.70 0.29
CA LYS A 25 -10.83 12.77 0.80
C LYS A 25 -10.83 14.01 -0.12
N ASN A 26 -9.70 14.29 -0.76
CA ASN A 26 -9.53 15.42 -1.67
C ASN A 26 -10.11 15.18 -3.08
N ILE A 27 -10.58 13.96 -3.39
CA ILE A 27 -11.33 13.69 -4.61
C ILE A 27 -12.69 14.39 -4.51
N ASN A 28 -12.74 15.60 -5.07
CA ASN A 28 -13.89 16.51 -5.05
C ASN A 28 -15.22 15.81 -5.38
N LYS A 29 -16.24 16.01 -4.54
CA LYS A 29 -17.60 15.42 -4.63
C LYS A 29 -18.50 16.05 -5.71
N LYS A 30 -17.94 16.61 -6.78
CA LYS A 30 -18.76 17.20 -7.86
C LYS A 30 -19.51 16.07 -8.57
N GLY A 31 -20.84 16.13 -8.54
CA GLY A 31 -21.71 15.19 -9.24
C GLY A 31 -21.41 15.09 -10.73
N ASN A 32 -21.69 13.93 -11.33
CA ASN A 32 -21.49 13.63 -12.75
C ASN A 32 -20.05 13.70 -13.28
N THR A 33 -19.04 13.51 -12.43
CA THR A 33 -17.64 13.34 -12.89
C THR A 33 -17.15 11.94 -12.55
N CYS A 34 -16.74 11.15 -13.56
CA CYS A 34 -16.03 9.90 -13.32
C CYS A 34 -14.64 10.23 -12.78
N LYS A 35 -14.29 9.69 -11.61
CA LYS A 35 -13.03 9.93 -10.90
C LYS A 35 -12.43 8.58 -10.57
N SER A 36 -11.19 8.35 -10.99
CA SER A 36 -10.45 7.14 -10.64
C SER A 36 -9.49 7.45 -9.50
N THR A 37 -9.67 6.79 -8.36
CA THR A 37 -8.69 6.83 -7.25
C THR A 37 -7.31 6.41 -7.74
N GLY A 38 -7.23 5.37 -8.57
CA GLY A 38 -5.96 4.92 -9.15
C GLY A 38 -5.29 5.93 -10.08
N GLY A 39 -6.05 6.85 -10.67
CA GLY A 39 -5.49 7.96 -11.46
C GLY A 39 -5.10 9.16 -10.61
N MET A 40 -5.94 9.52 -9.62
CA MET A 40 -5.78 10.74 -8.84
C MET A 40 -4.84 10.59 -7.63
N CYS A 41 -4.75 9.40 -7.07
CA CYS A 41 -3.88 9.04 -5.94
C CYS A 41 -2.78 8.07 -6.36
N LYS A 42 -2.41 8.06 -7.64
CA LYS A 42 -1.44 7.11 -8.20
C LYS A 42 -0.11 7.14 -7.43
N ALA A 43 0.41 8.34 -7.17
CA ALA A 43 1.69 8.50 -6.48
C ALA A 43 1.67 7.87 -5.08
N ASP A 44 0.58 8.05 -4.33
CA ASP A 44 0.41 7.48 -2.99
C ASP A 44 0.29 5.95 -3.06
N MET A 45 -0.47 5.43 -4.04
CA MET A 45 -0.59 3.98 -4.28
C MET A 45 0.74 3.35 -4.72
N ASP A 46 1.51 4.03 -5.57
CA ASP A 46 2.83 3.58 -6.02
C ASP A 46 3.82 3.55 -4.85
N ALA A 47 3.78 4.53 -3.94
CA ALA A 47 4.60 4.56 -2.73
C ALA A 47 4.26 3.41 -1.77
N ILE A 48 2.96 3.12 -1.57
CA ILE A 48 2.50 1.96 -0.80
C ILE A 48 3.01 0.66 -1.43
N ASN A 49 2.80 0.49 -2.73
CA ASN A 49 3.23 -0.71 -3.45
C ASN A 49 4.73 -0.92 -3.30
N LYS A 50 5.53 0.14 -3.51
CA LYS A 50 6.98 0.09 -3.31
C LYS A 50 7.34 -0.35 -1.89
N TRP A 51 6.71 0.23 -0.86
CA TRP A 51 6.98 -0.17 0.51
C TRP A 51 6.62 -1.63 0.78
N VAL A 52 5.47 -2.11 0.27
CA VAL A 52 5.04 -3.50 0.43
C VAL A 52 6.08 -4.43 -0.18
N TYR A 53 6.51 -4.19 -1.43
CA TYR A 53 7.55 -5.00 -2.04
C TYR A 53 8.88 -4.89 -1.26
N ASP A 54 9.38 -3.68 -1.00
CA ASP A 54 10.66 -3.48 -0.31
C ASP A 54 10.70 -4.10 1.11
N LYS A 55 9.56 -4.18 1.82
CA LYS A 55 9.49 -4.70 3.19
C LYS A 55 9.01 -6.13 3.30
N THR A 56 8.26 -6.64 2.33
CA THR A 56 7.63 -7.97 2.43
C THR A 56 8.15 -8.97 1.41
N GLU A 57 8.97 -8.54 0.45
CA GLU A 57 9.68 -9.46 -0.43
C GLU A 57 10.50 -10.44 0.43
N ARG A 58 10.33 -11.74 0.17
CA ARG A 58 10.94 -12.87 0.92
C ARG A 58 10.44 -13.11 2.35
N ILE A 59 9.49 -12.34 2.87
CA ILE A 59 8.83 -12.64 4.16
C ILE A 59 7.94 -13.88 4.06
N PHE A 60 7.19 -13.97 2.96
CA PHE A 60 6.21 -15.04 2.74
C PHE A 60 6.67 -16.12 1.75
N LEU A 61 7.82 -15.93 1.10
CA LEU A 61 8.39 -16.89 0.17
C LEU A 61 9.54 -17.62 0.87
N SER A 62 9.35 -18.88 1.26
CA SER A 62 10.47 -19.77 1.55
C SER A 62 11.16 -20.10 0.24
N GLY A 63 12.46 -19.83 0.12
CA GLY A 63 13.24 -20.30 -1.02
C GLY A 63 13.14 -21.83 -1.10
N SER A 64 12.41 -22.35 -2.08
CA SER A 64 12.67 -23.68 -2.60
C SER A 64 13.95 -23.55 -3.43
N ASN A 65 15.08 -23.96 -2.85
CA ASN A 65 16.31 -24.20 -3.61
C ASN A 65 16.11 -25.41 -4.53
#